data_AF-A0A5U8XTP5-F1
#
_entry.id   AF-A0A5U8XTP5-F1
#
_cell.length_a   1.000
_cell.length_b   1.000
_cell.length_c   1.000
_cell.angle_alpha   90.00
_cell.angle_beta   90.00
_cell.angle_gamma   90.00
#
_symmetry.space_group_name_H-M   'P 1'
#
loop_
_entity.id
_entity.type
_entity.pdbx_description
1 polymer ?
#
loop_
_entity_poly.entity_id
_entity_poly.type
_entity_poly.pdbx_seq_one_letter_code
_entity_poly.pdbx_strand_id
1 'polypeptide(L)'
;MTRQTFQVPVAYTIIKPTDGVLGDLIPSINKWSAKQAAHLAGPGVKLEALYEIAINNETKQWRISGREAINGDVWFWMPPTALVFEHEVVGKTTYPRDVPLFSVAECVENVVGWSTARGILENGRWATQVTKFYEEDGEAATGISKTQRQAIMDGLGDALVVLVNITALIDWTPKVIAVMLDRARDRIENNVPFGDSHRLFHKMRLTFTLMNDVVYNACDMYPLKDNGRPLLGNDEGIEFEELMLKSLWYMEALARAYEVTLEQCFSLAWDEIKDRKGYLNADGIFIKEADAK
;
A
#
# COMPACT_ATOMS: atom_id res chain seq x y z
N MET A 1 19.07 -10.45 -12.24
CA MET A 1 19.39 -9.14 -11.62
C MET A 1 18.56 -9.01 -10.37
N THR A 2 19.16 -8.55 -9.27
CA THR A 2 18.46 -8.26 -8.01
C THR A 2 17.55 -7.04 -8.24
N ARG A 3 16.26 -7.13 -7.89
CA ARG A 3 15.30 -6.03 -8.02
C ARG A 3 15.71 -4.88 -7.08
N GLN A 4 15.57 -3.63 -7.53
CA GLN A 4 15.81 -2.45 -6.70
C GLN A 4 14.81 -2.41 -5.53
N THR A 5 15.24 -1.91 -4.38
CA THR A 5 14.39 -1.69 -3.20
C THR A 5 14.47 -0.24 -2.75
N PHE A 6 13.49 0.19 -1.95
CA PHE A 6 13.52 1.44 -1.19
C PHE A 6 13.11 1.16 0.26
N GLN A 7 13.48 2.06 1.18
CA GLN A 7 13.21 1.89 2.60
C GLN A 7 12.07 2.79 3.07
N VAL A 8 11.16 2.20 3.85
CA VAL A 8 10.12 2.94 4.58
C VAL A 8 10.30 2.72 6.08
N PRO A 9 10.11 3.74 6.92
CA PRO A 9 10.13 3.56 8.35
C PRO A 9 8.85 2.81 8.79
N VAL A 10 9.01 1.80 9.62
CA VAL A 10 7.90 1.05 10.21
C VAL A 10 7.94 1.21 11.70
N ALA A 11 6.79 1.47 12.31
CA ALA A 11 6.68 1.71 13.74
C ALA A 11 6.67 0.41 14.54
N TYR A 12 7.43 0.41 15.63
CA TYR A 12 7.54 -0.69 16.58
C TYR A 12 7.29 -0.24 18.01
N THR A 13 6.75 -1.15 18.80
CA THR A 13 6.59 -0.99 20.25
C THR A 13 7.62 -1.84 20.98
N ILE A 14 8.51 -1.22 21.74
CA ILE A 14 9.52 -1.94 22.52
C ILE A 14 8.86 -2.50 23.78
N ILE A 15 9.12 -3.77 24.06
CA ILE A 15 8.53 -4.49 25.19
C ILE A 15 9.60 -5.15 26.07
N LYS A 16 9.24 -5.41 27.33
CA LYS A 16 10.02 -6.22 28.27
C LYS A 16 9.11 -7.15 29.09
N PRO A 17 9.60 -8.31 29.54
CA PRO A 17 8.87 -9.17 30.47
C PRO A 17 8.46 -8.40 31.73
N THR A 18 7.23 -8.62 32.19
CA THR A 18 6.70 -7.94 33.39
C THR A 18 7.30 -8.51 34.68
N ASP A 19 7.74 -9.77 34.66
CA ASP A 19 8.11 -10.57 35.83
C ASP A 19 9.61 -10.90 35.92
N GLY A 20 10.43 -10.49 34.96
CA GLY A 20 11.79 -11.02 34.83
C GLY A 20 12.79 -10.18 34.03
N VAL A 21 13.97 -10.75 33.81
CA VAL A 21 15.04 -10.13 33.03
C VAL A 21 14.85 -10.52 31.57
N LEU A 22 15.05 -9.57 30.64
CA LEU A 22 14.91 -9.82 29.21
C LEU A 22 15.68 -11.07 28.75
N GLY A 23 16.88 -11.30 29.29
CA GLY A 23 17.73 -12.46 29.02
C GLY A 23 17.11 -13.83 29.34
N ASP A 24 16.10 -13.91 30.20
CA ASP A 24 15.41 -15.16 30.54
C ASP A 24 14.67 -15.76 29.35
N LEU A 25 14.41 -14.96 28.30
CA LEU A 25 13.80 -15.40 27.05
C LEU A 25 14.77 -16.05 26.07
N ILE A 26 16.09 -15.89 26.25
CA ILE A 26 17.12 -16.40 25.34
C ILE A 26 16.96 -17.92 25.08
N PRO A 27 16.73 -18.79 26.09
CA PRO A 27 16.53 -20.22 25.86
C PRO A 27 15.33 -20.52 24.94
N SER A 28 14.21 -19.81 25.14
CA SER A 28 13.00 -19.97 24.32
C SER A 28 13.20 -19.49 22.89
N ILE A 29 13.86 -18.33 22.72
CA ILE A 29 14.20 -17.78 21.41
C ILE A 29 15.15 -18.71 20.65
N ASN A 30 16.22 -19.18 21.30
CA ASN A 30 17.19 -20.09 20.69
C ASN A 30 16.54 -21.44 20.33
N LYS A 31 15.63 -21.95 21.18
CA LYS A 31 14.87 -23.17 20.88
C LYS A 31 13.99 -22.99 19.64
N TRP A 32 13.29 -21.86 19.52
CA TRP A 32 12.49 -21.55 18.33
C TRP A 32 13.38 -21.41 17.09
N SER A 33 14.47 -20.64 17.19
CA SER A 33 15.43 -20.37 16.12
C SER A 33 16.03 -21.67 15.56
N ALA A 34 16.49 -22.57 16.44
CA ALA A 34 17.02 -23.89 16.05
C ALA A 34 15.97 -24.76 15.34
N LYS A 35 14.71 -24.71 15.80
CA LYS A 35 13.62 -25.45 15.14
C LYS A 35 13.35 -24.91 13.73
N GLN A 36 13.34 -23.60 13.53
CA GLN A 36 13.17 -23.00 12.20
C GLN A 36 14.35 -23.28 11.28
N ALA A 37 15.57 -23.25 11.82
CA ALA A 37 16.79 -23.52 11.07
C ALA A 37 16.83 -24.93 10.48
N ALA A 38 16.27 -25.92 11.18
CA ALA A 38 16.11 -27.27 10.66
C ALA A 38 15.21 -27.33 9.41
N HIS A 39 14.26 -26.39 9.28
CA HIS A 39 13.41 -26.27 8.09
C HIS A 39 14.08 -25.48 6.95
N LEU A 40 15.06 -24.63 7.27
CA LEU A 40 15.74 -23.74 6.32
C LEU A 40 17.19 -24.17 5.99
N ALA A 41 17.60 -25.36 6.43
CA ALA A 41 18.93 -25.95 6.21
C ALA A 41 20.11 -25.04 6.63
N GLY A 42 20.00 -24.38 7.79
CA GLY A 42 21.06 -23.55 8.38
C GLY A 42 21.27 -23.83 9.88
N PRO A 43 22.28 -23.20 10.52
CA PRO A 43 22.51 -23.37 11.96
C PRO A 43 21.50 -22.60 12.85
N GLY A 44 20.74 -21.67 12.27
CA GLY A 44 19.89 -20.74 13.02
C GLY A 44 20.70 -19.70 13.77
N VAL A 45 20.00 -18.76 14.41
CA VAL A 45 20.64 -17.77 15.28
C VAL A 45 20.75 -18.34 16.70
N LYS A 46 21.96 -18.32 17.27
CA LYS A 46 22.20 -18.64 18.68
C LYS A 46 22.59 -17.39 19.47
N LEU A 47 21.61 -16.77 20.13
CA LEU A 47 21.81 -15.59 20.96
C LEU A 47 22.54 -15.94 22.27
N GLU A 48 23.52 -15.12 22.62
CA GLU A 48 24.21 -15.08 23.91
C GLU A 48 23.78 -13.87 24.76
N ALA A 49 23.37 -12.79 24.09
CA ALA A 49 22.79 -11.62 24.73
C ALA A 49 21.56 -11.16 23.96
N LEU A 50 20.57 -10.66 24.68
CA LEU A 50 19.35 -10.08 24.13
C LEU A 50 19.29 -8.61 24.50
N TYR A 51 19.26 -7.74 23.49
CA TYR A 51 19.29 -6.29 23.66
C TYR A 51 17.88 -5.71 23.68
N GLU A 52 17.03 -6.14 22.74
CA GLU A 52 15.70 -5.56 22.56
C GLU A 52 14.73 -6.58 21.96
N ILE A 53 13.49 -6.52 22.45
CA ILE A 53 12.32 -7.10 21.78
C ILE A 53 11.38 -5.96 21.42
N ALA A 54 10.95 -5.89 20.16
CA ALA A 54 9.98 -4.90 19.72
C ALA A 54 8.88 -5.56 18.86
N ILE A 55 7.64 -5.09 18.96
CA ILE A 55 6.51 -5.62 18.18
C ILE A 55 6.21 -4.66 17.04
N ASN A 56 6.14 -5.18 15.81
CA ASN A 56 5.69 -4.43 14.63
C ASN A 56 4.24 -3.98 14.85
N ASN A 57 3.97 -2.69 14.73
CA ASN A 57 2.63 -2.17 15.02
C ASN A 57 1.57 -2.61 14.00
N GLU A 58 1.97 -2.94 12.77
CA GLU A 58 1.09 -3.42 11.69
C GLU A 58 0.97 -4.94 11.71
N THR A 59 2.09 -5.66 11.54
CA THR A 59 2.09 -7.11 11.34
C THR A 59 2.04 -7.91 12.64
N LYS A 60 2.24 -7.24 13.79
CA LYS A 60 2.40 -7.86 15.13
C LYS A 60 3.59 -8.83 15.25
N GLN A 61 4.45 -8.91 14.22
CA GLN A 61 5.67 -9.70 14.27
C GLN A 61 6.65 -9.11 15.28
N TRP A 62 7.42 -9.99 15.90
CA TRP A 62 8.43 -9.66 16.89
C TRP A 62 9.75 -9.37 16.19
N ARG A 63 10.39 -8.26 16.52
CA ARG A 63 11.80 -7.97 16.29
C ARG A 63 12.59 -8.47 17.47
N ILE A 64 13.59 -9.31 17.23
CA ILE A 64 14.58 -9.67 18.24
C ILE A 64 15.91 -9.09 17.80
N SER A 65 16.60 -8.39 18.69
CA SER A 65 17.98 -7.98 18.46
C SER A 65 18.87 -8.26 19.66
N GLY A 66 20.10 -8.66 19.39
CA GLY A 66 21.01 -9.17 20.40
C GLY A 66 22.38 -9.48 19.84
N ARG A 67 23.18 -10.22 20.60
CA ARG A 67 24.47 -10.75 20.17
C ARG A 67 24.37 -12.24 19.92
N GLU A 68 24.70 -12.66 18.73
CA GLU A 68 24.93 -14.05 18.35
C GLU A 68 26.35 -14.49 18.75
N ALA A 69 26.47 -15.76 19.14
CA ALA A 69 27.74 -16.40 19.47
C ALA A 69 28.78 -16.35 18.33
N ILE A 70 28.32 -16.35 17.07
CA ILE A 70 29.18 -16.52 15.89
C ILE A 70 29.36 -15.20 15.14
N ASN A 71 28.27 -14.53 14.76
CA ASN A 71 28.31 -13.40 13.82
C ASN A 71 28.29 -12.02 14.51
N GLY A 72 28.35 -11.98 15.84
CA GLY A 72 28.28 -10.72 16.60
C GLY A 72 26.85 -10.19 16.70
N ASP A 73 26.66 -8.88 16.54
CA ASP A 73 25.32 -8.29 16.68
C ASP A 73 24.39 -8.72 15.54
N VAL A 74 23.17 -9.11 15.90
CA VAL A 74 22.18 -9.68 14.97
C VAL A 74 20.80 -9.14 15.28
N TRP A 75 19.93 -9.14 14.28
CA TRP A 75 18.49 -9.00 14.47
C TRP A 75 17.73 -9.92 13.51
N PHE A 76 16.54 -10.36 13.93
CA PHE A 76 15.66 -11.19 13.11
C PHE A 76 14.20 -11.06 13.56
N TRP A 77 13.28 -11.46 12.68
CA TRP A 77 11.84 -11.45 12.95
C TRP A 77 11.37 -12.81 13.48
N MET A 78 10.40 -12.79 14.38
CA MET A 78 9.66 -13.97 14.82
C MET A 78 8.14 -13.72 14.65
N PRO A 79 7.34 -14.74 14.29
CA PRO A 79 5.90 -14.58 14.17
C PRO A 79 5.25 -14.29 15.54
N PRO A 80 4.04 -13.68 15.57
CA PRO A 80 3.33 -13.32 16.79
C PRO A 80 3.20 -14.47 17.81
N THR A 81 3.13 -15.70 17.32
CA THR A 81 2.92 -16.94 18.10
C THR A 81 4.21 -17.59 18.59
N ALA A 82 5.39 -17.05 18.25
CA ALA A 82 6.66 -17.70 18.57
C ALA A 82 7.07 -17.57 20.05
N LEU A 83 6.58 -16.54 20.73
CA LEU A 83 6.81 -16.28 22.15
C LEU A 83 5.47 -15.96 22.83
N VAL A 84 5.28 -16.48 24.04
CA VAL A 84 4.10 -16.20 24.88
C VAL A 84 4.60 -15.90 26.28
N PHE A 85 4.47 -14.64 26.70
CA PHE A 85 4.80 -14.18 28.05
C PHE A 85 4.10 -12.84 28.32
N GLU A 86 3.92 -12.50 29.59
CA GLU A 86 3.38 -11.19 29.99
C GLU A 86 4.45 -10.11 29.81
N HIS A 87 4.08 -9.02 29.16
CA HIS A 87 5.02 -7.96 28.84
C HIS A 87 4.42 -6.57 29.05
N GLU A 88 5.28 -5.62 29.39
CA GLU A 88 4.95 -4.20 29.44
C GLU A 88 5.58 -3.42 28.27
N VAL A 89 4.92 -2.33 27.88
CA VAL A 89 5.44 -1.41 26.86
C VAL A 89 6.41 -0.45 27.50
N VAL A 90 7.65 -0.43 27.02
CA VAL A 90 8.73 0.41 27.57
C VAL A 90 9.20 1.49 26.61
N GLY A 91 8.75 1.48 25.36
CA GLY A 91 9.12 2.49 24.38
C GLY A 91 8.49 2.30 23.00
N LYS A 92 8.77 3.26 22.12
CA LYS A 92 8.42 3.21 20.70
C LYS A 92 9.67 3.49 19.88
N THR A 93 9.81 2.85 18.74
CA THR A 93 10.93 3.05 17.82
C THR A 93 10.48 2.82 16.38
N THR A 94 11.37 3.07 15.42
CA THR A 94 11.13 2.81 14.00
C THR A 94 12.30 2.07 13.39
N TYR A 95 12.01 1.07 12.56
CA TYR A 95 13.02 0.35 11.79
C TYR A 95 12.71 0.45 10.29
N PRO A 96 13.75 0.48 9.43
CA PRO A 96 13.54 0.45 8.00
C PRO A 96 12.99 -0.92 7.57
N ARG A 97 12.01 -0.89 6.67
CA ARG A 97 11.56 -2.04 5.88
C ARG A 97 11.96 -1.81 4.44
N ASP A 98 12.63 -2.80 3.85
CA ASP A 98 12.90 -2.81 2.41
C ASP A 98 11.65 -3.22 1.63
N VAL A 99 11.23 -2.38 0.69
CA VAL A 99 10.10 -2.63 -0.21
C VAL A 99 10.63 -2.77 -1.63
N PRO A 100 10.27 -3.85 -2.37
CA PRO A 100 10.65 -3.99 -3.77
C PRO A 100 10.05 -2.87 -4.62
N LEU A 101 10.88 -2.24 -5.45
CA LEU A 101 10.44 -1.20 -6.37
C LEU A 101 9.97 -1.83 -7.68
N PHE A 102 8.77 -1.47 -8.10
CA PHE A 102 8.15 -1.85 -9.36
C PHE A 102 7.87 -0.61 -10.20
N SER A 103 7.89 -0.76 -11.52
CA SER A 103 7.31 0.25 -12.41
C SER A 103 5.80 0.35 -12.21
N VAL A 104 5.22 1.49 -12.59
CA VAL A 104 3.75 1.68 -12.56
C VAL A 104 3.04 0.61 -13.40
N ALA A 105 3.58 0.25 -14.57
CA ALA A 105 3.02 -0.80 -15.41
C ALA A 105 3.01 -2.18 -14.71
N GLU A 106 4.11 -2.56 -14.03
CA GLU A 106 4.16 -3.80 -13.24
C GLU A 106 3.14 -3.78 -12.09
N CYS A 107 3.02 -2.65 -11.38
CA CYS A 107 2.02 -2.50 -10.32
C CYS A 107 0.59 -2.66 -10.85
N VAL A 108 0.27 -2.03 -12.00
CA VAL A 108 -1.04 -2.19 -12.65
C VAL A 108 -1.32 -3.67 -12.94
N GLU A 109 -0.36 -4.39 -13.54
CA GLU A 109 -0.54 -5.82 -13.86
C GLU A 109 -0.72 -6.68 -12.59
N ASN A 110 0.07 -6.41 -11.56
CA ASN A 110 -0.03 -7.10 -10.27
C ASN A 110 -1.41 -6.87 -9.61
N VAL A 111 -1.88 -5.63 -9.59
CA VAL A 111 -3.18 -5.27 -9.00
C VAL A 111 -4.32 -5.88 -9.81
N VAL A 112 -4.28 -5.85 -11.15
CA VAL A 112 -5.29 -6.53 -11.98
C VAL A 112 -5.36 -8.02 -11.66
N GLY A 113 -4.22 -8.70 -11.57
CA GLY A 113 -4.16 -10.12 -11.21
C GLY A 113 -4.71 -10.38 -9.81
N TRP A 114 -4.34 -9.54 -8.84
CA TRP A 114 -4.82 -9.62 -7.47
C TRP A 114 -6.33 -9.42 -7.37
N SER A 115 -6.86 -8.35 -7.97
CA SER A 115 -8.28 -8.00 -7.95
C SER A 115 -9.14 -9.05 -8.67
N THR A 116 -8.64 -9.62 -9.76
CA THR A 116 -9.28 -10.75 -10.44
C THR A 116 -9.37 -11.97 -9.52
N ALA A 117 -8.25 -12.34 -8.87
CA ALA A 117 -8.20 -13.50 -7.98
C ALA A 117 -9.09 -13.36 -6.73
N ARG A 118 -9.42 -12.12 -6.32
CA ARG A 118 -10.37 -11.84 -5.23
C ARG A 118 -11.82 -11.65 -5.71
N GLY A 119 -12.09 -11.81 -7.01
CA GLY A 119 -13.41 -11.62 -7.59
C GLY A 119 -13.88 -10.16 -7.64
N ILE A 120 -13.01 -9.18 -7.35
CA ILE A 120 -13.34 -7.74 -7.35
C ILE A 120 -13.75 -7.30 -8.75
N LEU A 121 -13.03 -7.75 -9.78
CA LEU A 121 -13.34 -7.36 -11.16
C LEU A 121 -14.57 -8.09 -11.72
N GLU A 122 -14.97 -9.22 -11.12
CA GLU A 122 -16.13 -9.98 -11.58
C GLU A 122 -17.42 -9.53 -10.88
N ASN A 123 -17.35 -9.32 -9.56
CA ASN A 123 -18.52 -9.10 -8.71
C ASN A 123 -18.56 -7.70 -8.08
N GLY A 124 -17.49 -6.92 -8.24
CA GLY A 124 -17.42 -5.55 -7.74
C GLY A 124 -18.25 -4.58 -8.57
N ARG A 125 -18.57 -3.42 -7.97
CA ARG A 125 -19.30 -2.33 -8.64
C ARG A 125 -18.37 -1.13 -8.81
N TRP A 126 -18.35 -0.55 -10.01
CA TRP A 126 -17.50 0.61 -10.29
C TRP A 126 -17.80 1.78 -9.34
N ALA A 127 -19.08 2.06 -9.08
CA ALA A 127 -19.51 3.17 -8.23
C ALA A 127 -19.02 3.02 -6.77
N THR A 128 -18.99 1.79 -6.24
CA THR A 128 -18.48 1.55 -4.88
C THR A 128 -16.97 1.66 -4.82
N GLN A 129 -16.26 1.31 -5.92
CA GLN A 129 -14.83 1.61 -6.05
C GLN A 129 -14.56 3.11 -6.15
N VAL A 130 -15.45 3.92 -6.76
CA VAL A 130 -15.33 5.39 -6.73
C VAL A 130 -15.45 5.92 -5.30
N THR A 131 -16.40 5.43 -4.50
CA THR A 131 -16.48 5.78 -3.07
C THR A 131 -15.19 5.40 -2.34
N LYS A 132 -14.69 4.17 -2.57
CA LYS A 132 -13.43 3.70 -2.00
C LYS A 132 -12.26 4.60 -2.39
N PHE A 133 -12.19 5.03 -3.65
CA PHE A 133 -11.14 5.93 -4.13
C PHE A 133 -11.10 7.24 -3.33
N TYR A 134 -12.27 7.77 -2.95
CA TYR A 134 -12.36 8.96 -2.10
C TYR A 134 -11.94 8.72 -0.64
N GLU A 135 -12.05 7.49 -0.15
CA GLU A 135 -11.48 7.09 1.14
C GLU A 135 -9.96 7.09 1.05
N GLU A 136 -9.39 6.40 0.06
CA GLU A 136 -7.93 6.24 -0.09
C GLU A 136 -7.23 7.58 -0.37
N ASP A 137 -7.74 8.40 -1.30
CA ASP A 137 -7.15 9.73 -1.56
C ASP A 137 -7.37 10.72 -0.40
N GLY A 138 -8.35 10.46 0.47
CA GLY A 138 -8.61 11.19 1.70
C GLY A 138 -7.54 10.96 2.76
N GLU A 139 -6.89 9.79 2.75
CA GLU A 139 -5.74 9.52 3.60
C GLU A 139 -4.55 10.41 3.21
N ALA A 140 -4.33 10.65 1.92
CA ALA A 140 -3.33 11.60 1.45
C ALA A 140 -3.65 13.04 1.92
N ALA A 141 -4.93 13.45 1.95
CA ALA A 141 -5.33 14.73 2.52
C ALA A 141 -4.94 14.87 4.00
N THR A 142 -5.18 13.79 4.77
CA THR A 142 -4.79 13.72 6.19
C THR A 142 -3.28 13.83 6.33
N GLY A 143 -2.52 13.13 5.48
CA GLY A 143 -1.07 13.20 5.43
C GLY A 143 -0.55 14.61 5.16
N ILE A 144 -1.15 15.33 4.21
CA ILE A 144 -0.81 16.74 3.90
C ILE A 144 -1.05 17.63 5.12
N SER A 145 -2.21 17.52 5.76
CA SER A 145 -2.57 18.36 6.92
C SER A 145 -1.64 18.18 8.13
N LYS A 146 -0.99 17.01 8.25
CA LYS A 146 -0.08 16.65 9.34
C LYS A 146 1.40 16.64 8.92
N THR A 147 1.69 17.00 7.67
CA THR A 147 3.05 16.93 7.08
C THR A 147 3.67 15.53 7.23
N GLN A 148 2.86 14.48 7.07
CA GLN A 148 3.28 13.09 7.22
C GLN A 148 3.54 12.47 5.85
N ARG A 149 4.80 12.55 5.38
CA ARG A 149 5.25 12.04 4.08
C ARG A 149 4.82 10.59 3.81
N GLN A 150 4.90 9.71 4.82
CA GLN A 150 4.49 8.31 4.69
C GLN A 150 2.98 8.17 4.46
N ALA A 151 2.15 8.84 5.26
CA ALA A 151 0.70 8.81 5.06
C ALA A 151 0.27 9.36 3.68
N ILE A 152 1.02 10.31 3.13
CA ILE A 152 0.80 10.80 1.75
C ILE A 152 1.16 9.72 0.74
N MET A 153 2.31 9.06 0.93
CA MET A 153 2.76 7.96 0.08
C MET A 153 1.77 6.80 0.07
N ASP A 154 1.22 6.43 1.24
CA ASP A 154 0.20 5.39 1.41
C ASP A 154 -1.08 5.78 0.65
N GLY A 155 -1.66 6.95 0.95
CA GLY A 155 -2.91 7.39 0.32
C GLY A 155 -2.82 7.58 -1.20
N LEU A 156 -1.68 8.05 -1.73
CA LEU A 156 -1.47 8.14 -3.18
C LEU A 156 -1.36 6.75 -3.83
N GLY A 157 -0.67 5.82 -3.17
CA GLY A 157 -0.51 4.44 -3.64
C GLY A 157 -1.83 3.67 -3.63
N ASP A 158 -2.58 3.75 -2.54
CA ASP A 158 -3.87 3.07 -2.39
C ASP A 158 -4.92 3.65 -3.34
N ALA A 159 -4.92 4.96 -3.58
CA ALA A 159 -5.74 5.58 -4.62
C ALA A 159 -5.42 5.02 -6.02
N LEU A 160 -4.15 4.76 -6.35
CA LEU A 160 -3.75 4.13 -7.62
C LEU A 160 -4.22 2.68 -7.74
N VAL A 161 -4.20 1.90 -6.64
CA VAL A 161 -4.78 0.55 -6.60
C VAL A 161 -6.27 0.60 -6.95
N VAL A 162 -7.01 1.52 -6.34
CA VAL A 162 -8.45 1.64 -6.60
C VAL A 162 -8.73 2.19 -7.99
N LEU A 163 -7.91 3.11 -8.50
CA LEU A 163 -8.01 3.61 -9.88
C LEU A 163 -7.88 2.48 -10.91
N VAL A 164 -6.99 1.51 -10.69
CA VAL A 164 -6.90 0.29 -11.52
C VAL A 164 -8.22 -0.47 -11.55
N ASN A 165 -8.85 -0.65 -10.38
CA ASN A 165 -10.13 -1.35 -10.27
C ASN A 165 -11.26 -0.60 -10.95
N ILE A 166 -11.36 0.72 -10.73
CA ILE A 166 -12.34 1.59 -11.41
C ILE A 166 -12.18 1.44 -12.92
N THR A 167 -10.96 1.63 -13.43
CA THR A 167 -10.66 1.57 -14.87
C THR A 167 -11.08 0.22 -15.48
N ALA A 168 -10.78 -0.89 -14.79
CA ALA A 168 -11.19 -2.22 -15.24
C ALA A 168 -12.71 -2.44 -15.20
N LEU A 169 -13.40 -1.92 -14.18
CA LEU A 169 -14.85 -2.10 -13.99
C LEU A 169 -15.69 -1.21 -14.91
N ILE A 170 -15.11 -0.17 -15.51
CA ILE A 170 -15.72 0.62 -16.59
C ILE A 170 -15.38 0.09 -17.99
N ASP A 171 -14.84 -1.14 -18.09
CA ASP A 171 -14.40 -1.80 -19.32
C ASP A 171 -13.26 -1.10 -20.07
N TRP A 172 -12.46 -0.28 -19.38
CA TRP A 172 -11.23 0.29 -19.92
C TRP A 172 -10.02 -0.57 -19.56
N THR A 173 -8.97 -0.51 -20.38
CA THR A 173 -7.71 -1.21 -20.09
C THR A 173 -6.94 -0.48 -18.99
N PRO A 174 -6.64 -1.10 -17.83
CA PRO A 174 -5.91 -0.43 -16.75
C PRO A 174 -4.50 0.02 -17.15
N LYS A 175 -3.92 -0.57 -18.20
CA LYS A 175 -2.62 -0.14 -18.76
C LYS A 175 -2.61 1.33 -19.20
N VAL A 176 -3.79 1.90 -19.48
CA VAL A 176 -3.93 3.32 -19.81
C VAL A 176 -3.37 4.22 -18.71
N ILE A 177 -3.41 3.81 -17.43
CA ILE A 177 -2.90 4.61 -16.29
C ILE A 177 -1.39 4.87 -16.45
N ALA A 178 -0.62 3.83 -16.79
CA ALA A 178 0.82 3.98 -17.01
C ALA A 178 1.10 4.91 -18.22
N VAL A 179 0.36 4.73 -19.32
CA VAL A 179 0.48 5.57 -20.53
C VAL A 179 0.14 7.04 -20.23
N MET A 180 -0.94 7.29 -19.47
CA MET A 180 -1.34 8.65 -19.11
C MET A 180 -0.36 9.29 -18.13
N LEU A 181 0.25 8.51 -17.23
CA LEU A 181 1.28 9.03 -16.35
C LEU A 181 2.54 9.44 -17.12
N ASP A 182 2.99 8.64 -18.10
CA ASP A 182 4.12 9.02 -18.95
C ASP A 182 3.83 10.33 -19.71
N ARG A 183 2.63 10.44 -20.31
CA ARG A 183 2.17 11.68 -20.95
C ARG A 183 2.07 12.85 -19.97
N ALA A 184 1.70 12.59 -18.72
CA ALA A 184 1.65 13.61 -17.68
C ALA A 184 3.06 14.12 -17.35
N ARG A 185 4.04 13.22 -17.24
CA ARG A 185 5.44 13.55 -16.97
C ARG A 185 6.05 14.43 -18.06
N ASP A 186 5.79 14.11 -19.33
CA ASP A 186 6.20 14.95 -20.47
C ASP A 186 5.68 16.39 -20.35
N ARG A 187 4.47 16.57 -19.80
CA ARG A 187 3.90 17.90 -19.52
C ARG A 187 4.57 18.59 -18.34
N ILE A 188 4.90 17.86 -17.26
CA ILE A 188 5.56 18.42 -16.07
C ILE A 188 6.96 18.94 -16.38
N GLU A 189 7.73 18.21 -17.18
CA GLU A 189 9.11 18.59 -17.53
C GLU A 189 9.19 19.97 -18.19
N ASN A 190 8.11 20.37 -18.87
CA ASN A 190 7.99 21.68 -19.51
C ASN A 190 7.19 22.69 -18.69
N ASN A 191 6.40 22.23 -17.72
CA ASN A 191 5.50 23.07 -16.92
C ASN A 191 5.03 22.33 -15.65
N VAL A 192 5.73 22.49 -14.53
CA VAL A 192 5.28 21.94 -13.25
C VAL A 192 4.02 22.70 -12.79
N PRO A 193 2.92 22.02 -12.42
CA PRO A 193 1.77 22.69 -11.83
C PRO A 193 2.17 23.61 -10.67
N PHE A 194 1.82 24.89 -10.74
CA PHE A 194 2.13 25.83 -9.67
C PHE A 194 1.29 25.56 -8.40
N GLY A 195 1.84 25.88 -7.23
CA GLY A 195 1.10 25.94 -5.97
C GLY A 195 1.76 25.19 -4.82
N ASP A 196 1.15 25.30 -3.65
CA ASP A 196 1.49 24.48 -2.49
C ASP A 196 0.79 23.11 -2.56
N SER A 197 1.13 22.22 -1.63
CA SER A 197 0.54 20.87 -1.56
C SER A 197 -0.98 20.88 -1.44
N HIS A 198 -1.58 21.88 -0.78
CA HIS A 198 -3.04 22.00 -0.67
C HIS A 198 -3.67 22.29 -2.02
N ARG A 199 -3.10 23.21 -2.82
CA ARG A 199 -3.57 23.48 -4.18
C ARG A 199 -3.41 22.26 -5.07
N LEU A 200 -2.24 21.61 -5.03
CA LEU A 200 -1.96 20.43 -5.84
C LEU A 200 -2.95 19.31 -5.54
N PHE A 201 -3.18 19.02 -4.26
CA PHE A 201 -4.16 18.03 -3.82
C PHE A 201 -5.59 18.41 -4.21
N HIS A 202 -6.01 19.66 -3.99
CA HIS A 202 -7.32 20.14 -4.40
C HIS A 202 -7.55 19.93 -5.91
N LYS A 203 -6.56 20.28 -6.74
CA LYS A 203 -6.67 20.11 -8.19
C LYS A 203 -6.66 18.64 -8.60
N MET A 204 -5.79 17.82 -8.00
CA MET A 204 -5.77 16.37 -8.20
C MET A 204 -7.14 15.75 -7.90
N ARG A 205 -7.69 16.02 -6.71
CA ARG A 205 -8.97 15.46 -6.28
C ARG A 205 -10.12 15.95 -7.17
N LEU A 206 -10.15 17.25 -7.48
CA LEU A 206 -11.17 17.82 -8.36
C LEU A 206 -11.18 17.13 -9.73
N THR A 207 -10.01 16.95 -10.36
CA THR A 207 -9.96 16.33 -11.68
C THR A 207 -10.31 14.84 -11.63
N PHE A 208 -9.99 14.12 -10.56
CA PHE A 208 -10.45 12.74 -10.38
C PHE A 208 -11.96 12.68 -10.12
N THR A 209 -12.52 13.63 -9.36
CA THR A 209 -13.97 13.74 -9.18
C THR A 209 -14.67 13.97 -10.50
N LEU A 210 -14.20 14.93 -11.31
CA LEU A 210 -14.76 15.16 -12.65
C LEU A 210 -14.59 13.95 -13.56
N MET A 211 -13.43 13.27 -13.51
CA MET A 211 -13.19 12.04 -14.28
C MET A 211 -14.24 10.96 -13.94
N ASN A 212 -14.54 10.76 -12.66
CA ASN A 212 -15.57 9.82 -12.23
C ASN A 212 -16.98 10.33 -12.56
N ASP A 213 -17.22 11.64 -12.52
CA ASP A 213 -18.48 12.27 -12.88
C ASP A 213 -18.85 12.00 -14.35
N VAL A 214 -17.87 11.97 -15.26
CA VAL A 214 -18.09 11.53 -16.66
C VAL A 214 -18.73 10.15 -16.73
N VAL A 215 -18.32 9.21 -15.86
CA VAL A 215 -18.90 7.86 -15.82
C VAL A 215 -20.33 7.88 -15.28
N TYR A 216 -20.61 8.70 -14.26
CA TYR A 216 -21.98 8.89 -13.75
C TYR A 216 -22.89 9.50 -14.81
N ASN A 217 -22.46 10.58 -15.45
CA ASN A 217 -23.21 11.24 -16.52
C ASN A 217 -23.49 10.27 -17.69
N ALA A 218 -22.52 9.43 -18.05
CA ALA A 218 -22.74 8.39 -19.04
C ALA A 218 -23.80 7.37 -18.61
N CYS A 219 -23.88 7.00 -17.33
CA CYS A 219 -24.92 6.09 -16.81
C CYS A 219 -26.31 6.73 -16.78
N ASP A 220 -26.40 8.05 -16.67
CA ASP A 220 -27.67 8.78 -16.76
C ASP A 220 -28.17 8.87 -18.22
N MET A 221 -27.24 8.81 -19.19
CA MET A 221 -27.53 8.93 -20.62
C MET A 221 -27.74 7.58 -21.32
N TYR A 222 -27.00 6.55 -20.91
CA TYR A 222 -26.97 5.23 -21.54
C TYR A 222 -27.37 4.12 -20.56
N PRO A 223 -28.08 3.08 -21.01
CA PRO A 223 -28.32 1.92 -20.16
C PRO A 223 -27.00 1.22 -19.81
N LEU A 224 -26.93 0.69 -18.59
CA LEU A 224 -25.86 -0.21 -18.20
C LEU A 224 -25.84 -1.46 -19.09
N LYS A 225 -24.66 -2.04 -19.28
CA LYS A 225 -24.50 -3.35 -19.91
C LYS A 225 -25.14 -4.44 -19.03
N ASP A 226 -25.37 -5.63 -19.59
CA ASP A 226 -26.00 -6.76 -18.86
C ASP A 226 -25.26 -7.15 -17.58
N ASN A 227 -23.95 -6.91 -17.52
CA ASN A 227 -23.10 -7.14 -16.35
C ASN A 227 -23.07 -5.96 -15.36
N GLY A 228 -23.92 -4.95 -15.54
CA GLY A 228 -24.01 -3.76 -14.69
C GLY A 228 -22.91 -2.72 -14.90
N ARG A 229 -22.06 -2.88 -15.92
CA ARG A 229 -20.96 -1.95 -16.23
C ARG A 229 -21.44 -0.77 -17.08
N PRO A 230 -20.82 0.41 -16.94
CA PRO A 230 -21.18 1.59 -17.71
C PRO A 230 -20.80 1.42 -19.19
N LEU A 231 -21.55 2.12 -20.05
CA LEU A 231 -21.21 2.32 -21.45
C LEU A 231 -20.72 3.77 -21.61
N LEU A 232 -19.48 3.94 -22.06
CA LEU A 232 -18.94 5.25 -22.40
C LEU A 232 -18.97 5.39 -23.92
N GLY A 233 -19.58 6.48 -24.41
CA GLY A 233 -19.46 6.88 -25.80
C GLY A 233 -18.09 7.49 -26.09
N ASN A 234 -17.90 7.94 -27.34
CA ASN A 234 -16.62 8.48 -27.77
C ASN A 234 -16.28 9.79 -27.04
N ASP A 235 -17.26 10.69 -26.88
CA ASP A 235 -17.06 12.00 -26.27
C ASP A 235 -16.75 11.85 -24.77
N GLU A 236 -17.50 11.01 -24.06
CA GLU A 236 -17.26 10.68 -22.66
C GLU A 236 -15.90 9.98 -22.49
N GLY A 237 -15.52 9.10 -23.42
CA GLY A 237 -14.21 8.47 -23.42
C GLY A 237 -13.06 9.47 -23.57
N ILE A 238 -13.18 10.43 -24.50
CA ILE A 238 -12.18 11.50 -24.68
C ILE A 238 -12.06 12.35 -23.42
N GLU A 239 -13.20 12.76 -22.85
CA GLU A 239 -13.22 13.58 -21.63
C GLU A 239 -12.62 12.83 -20.43
N PHE A 240 -12.96 11.55 -20.26
CA PHE A 240 -12.40 10.68 -19.23
C PHE A 240 -10.87 10.58 -19.36
N GLU A 241 -10.36 10.35 -20.57
CA GLU A 241 -8.91 10.28 -20.83
C GLU A 241 -8.21 11.61 -20.49
N GLU A 242 -8.78 12.74 -20.92
CA GLU A 242 -8.22 14.05 -20.62
C GLU A 242 -8.19 14.36 -19.12
N LEU A 243 -9.24 14.00 -18.40
CA LEU A 243 -9.33 14.22 -16.96
C LEU A 243 -8.41 13.27 -16.18
N MET A 244 -8.25 12.01 -16.61
CA MET A 244 -7.26 11.10 -16.04
C MET A 244 -5.85 11.67 -16.20
N LEU A 245 -5.50 12.15 -17.40
CA LEU A 245 -4.21 12.77 -17.67
C LEU A 245 -3.96 13.98 -16.76
N LYS A 246 -4.94 14.88 -16.63
CA LYS A 246 -4.85 16.05 -15.73
C LYS A 246 -4.72 15.62 -14.26
N SER A 247 -5.41 14.56 -13.86
CA SER A 247 -5.38 14.04 -12.49
C SER A 247 -4.02 13.47 -12.13
N LEU A 248 -3.47 12.60 -12.99
CA LEU A 248 -2.14 12.04 -12.81
C LEU A 248 -1.04 13.11 -12.88
N TRP A 249 -1.24 14.17 -13.66
CA TRP A 249 -0.35 15.33 -13.69
C TRP A 249 -0.25 16.06 -12.35
N TYR A 250 -1.39 16.32 -11.68
CA TYR A 250 -1.39 16.90 -10.34
C TYR A 250 -0.90 15.90 -9.27
N MET A 251 -1.23 14.62 -9.41
CA MET A 251 -0.78 13.56 -8.49
C MET A 251 0.75 13.40 -8.51
N GLU A 252 1.37 13.37 -9.69
CA GLU A 252 2.82 13.31 -9.86
C GLU A 252 3.50 14.59 -9.33
N ALA A 253 2.92 15.77 -9.57
CA ALA A 253 3.43 17.02 -8.99
C ALA A 253 3.36 17.03 -7.46
N LEU A 254 2.27 16.51 -6.88
CA LEU A 254 2.11 16.36 -5.44
C LEU A 254 3.14 15.37 -4.86
N ALA A 255 3.35 14.23 -5.50
CA ALA A 255 4.38 13.26 -5.09
C ALA A 255 5.78 13.90 -5.07
N ARG A 256 6.14 14.65 -6.13
CA ARG A 256 7.40 15.39 -6.21
C ARG A 256 7.56 16.43 -5.10
N ALA A 257 6.48 17.12 -4.71
CA ALA A 257 6.49 18.09 -3.63
C ALA A 257 6.86 17.48 -2.25
N TYR A 258 6.71 16.16 -2.10
CA TYR A 258 7.08 15.40 -0.91
C TYR A 258 8.28 14.46 -1.14
N GLU A 259 9.02 14.66 -2.23
CA GLU A 259 10.23 13.90 -2.56
C GLU A 259 9.98 12.38 -2.60
N VAL A 260 8.79 11.97 -3.06
CA VAL A 260 8.42 10.57 -3.34
C VAL A 260 8.09 10.42 -4.82
N THR A 261 8.21 9.19 -5.35
CA THR A 261 7.74 8.89 -6.71
C THR A 261 6.46 8.07 -6.67
N LEU A 262 5.65 8.11 -7.73
CA LEU A 262 4.45 7.28 -7.82
C LEU A 262 4.78 5.78 -7.92
N GLU A 263 5.96 5.41 -8.44
CA GLU A 263 6.47 4.03 -8.37
C GLU A 263 6.64 3.58 -6.92
N GLN A 264 7.22 4.42 -6.07
CA GLN A 264 7.37 4.09 -4.65
C GLN A 264 6.01 3.98 -3.97
N CYS A 265 5.11 4.95 -4.18
CA CYS A 265 3.77 4.95 -3.60
C CYS A 265 3.00 3.68 -3.99
N PHE A 266 2.99 3.36 -5.29
CA PHE A 266 2.24 2.22 -5.81
C PHE A 266 2.89 0.88 -5.43
N SER A 267 4.22 0.81 -5.39
CA SER A 267 4.94 -0.38 -4.92
C SER A 267 4.67 -0.67 -3.45
N LEU A 268 4.56 0.36 -2.62
CA LEU A 268 4.21 0.23 -1.20
C LEU A 268 2.80 -0.33 -1.03
N ALA A 269 1.81 0.28 -1.69
CA ALA A 269 0.43 -0.20 -1.69
C ALA A 269 0.34 -1.66 -2.18
N TRP A 270 1.06 -2.01 -3.25
CA TRP A 270 1.14 -3.39 -3.73
C TRP A 270 1.72 -4.35 -2.68
N ASP A 271 2.86 -3.98 -2.07
CA ASP A 271 3.52 -4.79 -1.05
C ASP A 271 2.60 -5.09 0.14
N GLU A 272 1.70 -4.16 0.46
CA GLU A 272 0.74 -4.29 1.55
C GLU A 272 -0.52 -5.09 1.21
N ILE A 273 -0.96 -5.09 -0.05
CA ILE A 273 -2.18 -5.81 -0.44
C ILE A 273 -1.93 -7.23 -0.94
N LYS A 274 -0.75 -7.53 -1.50
CA LYS A 274 -0.49 -8.76 -2.27
C LYS A 274 -0.92 -10.05 -1.56
N ASP A 275 -0.70 -10.12 -0.26
CA ASP A 275 -1.00 -11.28 0.58
C ASP A 275 -2.34 -11.17 1.34
N ARG A 276 -3.02 -10.01 1.28
CA ARG A 276 -4.31 -9.79 1.95
C ARG A 276 -5.34 -10.83 1.50
N LYS A 277 -6.03 -11.39 2.49
CA LYS A 277 -7.19 -12.28 2.36
C LYS A 277 -8.44 -11.55 2.83
N GLY A 278 -9.59 -11.98 2.35
CA GLY A 278 -10.84 -11.26 2.54
C GLY A 278 -11.96 -11.81 1.68
N TYR A 279 -13.11 -11.15 1.77
CA TYR A 279 -14.32 -11.48 1.01
C TYR A 279 -14.98 -10.20 0.48
N LEU A 280 -15.88 -10.34 -0.49
CA LEU A 280 -16.70 -9.22 -0.97
C LEU A 280 -17.99 -9.12 -0.15
N ASN A 281 -18.34 -7.90 0.29
CA ASN A 281 -19.65 -7.65 0.89
C ASN A 281 -20.75 -7.58 -0.18
N ALA A 282 -22.00 -7.38 0.24
CA ALA A 282 -23.17 -7.33 -0.66
C ALA A 282 -23.11 -6.20 -1.72
N ASP A 283 -22.26 -5.19 -1.51
CA ASP A 283 -22.03 -4.07 -2.41
C ASP A 283 -20.80 -4.26 -3.31
N GLY A 284 -20.18 -5.44 -3.28
CA GLY A 284 -19.01 -5.77 -4.08
C GLY A 284 -17.74 -5.06 -3.60
N ILE A 285 -17.70 -4.62 -2.34
CA ILE A 285 -16.52 -4.02 -1.70
C ILE A 285 -15.72 -5.13 -1.01
N PHE A 286 -14.41 -5.16 -1.26
CA PHE A 286 -13.50 -6.10 -0.60
C PHE A 286 -13.26 -5.71 0.86
N ILE A 287 -13.61 -6.63 1.75
CA ILE A 287 -13.38 -6.56 3.20
C ILE A 287 -12.24 -7.51 3.54
N LYS A 288 -11.14 -6.97 4.07
CA LYS A 288 -10.01 -7.78 4.54
C LYS A 288 -10.41 -8.57 5.78
N GLU A 289 -9.89 -9.79 5.92
CA GLU A 289 -10.21 -10.68 7.06
C GLU A 289 -9.94 -10.03 8.42
N ALA A 290 -8.90 -9.20 8.51
CA ALA A 290 -8.56 -8.47 9.74
C ALA A 290 -9.63 -7.47 10.19
N ASP A 291 -10.51 -7.02 9.28
CA ASP A 291 -11.61 -6.09 9.56
C ASP A 291 -12.96 -6.81 9.68
N ALA A 292 -12.99 -8.12 9.44
CA ALA A 292 -14.21 -8.91 9.59
C ALA A 292 -14.58 -8.96 11.09
N LYS A 293 -15.78 -8.46 11.41
CA LYS A 293 -16.35 -8.52 12.77
C LYS A 293 -16.83 -9.91 13.13
#